data_AF-A0A067PJN9-F1
#
_entry.id   AF-A0A067PJN9-F1
#
_cell.length_a   1.000
_cell.length_b   1.000
_cell.length_c   1.000
_cell.angle_alpha   90.00
_cell.angle_beta   90.00
_cell.angle_gamma   90.00
#
_symmetry.space_group_name_H-M   'P 1'
#
loop_
_entity.id
_entity.type
_entity.pdbx_description
1 polymer ?
#
loop_
_entity_poly.entity_id
_entity_poly.type
_entity_poly.pdbx_seq_one_letter_code
_entity_poly.pdbx_strand_id
1 'polypeptide(L)'
;MLLFPTESRKKLCKCWSHCLTYNPVAKKYEGEGYQISKTLWRWHQEDDQLATTILAIEEQFASQVLADVPSLSQGQHILLDVEGNTMSAKIPSKPSDSQADQLYSIQQEVIKHSLYITPPHSLIFVNKLSLSGPYQHPLFEGLSQPNSGLHVLQKQSRTNASFLQNEFRLCKLLHTVEMLSPNSSTLKLENRICKELAAINLFKENEWACQRGTSKSDICVNTESYFSLTALKHPSLTAAYVTVLTMSTLYQLPHHAAKILLAGLRSVFAGSKDLLALKESIPHAYNVSSMLPSLPIQHQDQRNPRLVFKPSNSILQTLWGASLERSSAGRDDIESSKGEVSSPGNEGLDRLIAVLCWGGGDSGFPPSPSRRIRS
;
A
#
# COMPACT_ATOMS: atom_id res chain seq x y z
N MET A 1 1.16 50.45 12.49
CA MET A 1 1.26 48.99 12.24
C MET A 1 2.36 48.45 13.13
N LEU A 2 2.01 47.73 14.20
CA LEU A 2 2.98 47.09 15.08
C LEU A 2 3.38 45.74 14.45
N LEU A 3 4.62 45.66 13.96
CA LEU A 3 5.22 44.41 13.51
C LEU A 3 5.53 43.56 14.75
N PHE A 4 4.70 42.56 15.02
CA PHE A 4 5.04 41.54 16.00
C PHE A 4 6.14 40.66 15.41
N PRO A 5 7.32 40.55 16.04
CA PRO A 5 8.33 39.62 15.60
C PRO A 5 7.78 38.20 15.79
N THR A 6 7.47 37.54 14.68
CA THR A 6 7.18 36.10 14.64
C THR A 6 8.51 35.35 14.74
N GLU A 7 9.15 35.41 15.91
CA GLU A 7 10.21 34.47 16.23
C GLU A 7 9.63 33.06 16.17
N SER A 8 9.93 32.36 15.07
CA SER A 8 9.61 30.95 14.93
C SER A 8 10.36 30.21 16.04
N ARG A 9 9.65 29.85 17.11
CA ARG A 9 10.22 29.10 18.25
C ARG A 9 10.83 27.79 17.75
N LYS A 10 12.15 27.78 17.57
CA LYS A 10 12.92 26.57 17.28
C LYS A 10 12.93 25.69 18.53
N LYS A 11 12.85 24.38 18.34
CA LYS A 11 12.94 23.37 19.40
C LYS A 11 14.25 22.60 19.24
N LEU A 12 14.92 22.32 20.35
CA LEU A 12 16.05 21.39 20.35
C LEU A 12 15.52 19.96 20.16
N CYS A 13 15.98 19.29 19.11
CA CYS A 13 15.64 17.90 18.79
C CYS A 13 16.83 16.98 19.08
N LYS A 14 16.57 15.88 19.79
CA LYS A 14 17.55 14.81 20.10
C LYS A 14 17.05 13.45 19.60
N CYS A 15 16.39 13.42 18.45
CA CYS A 15 15.99 12.16 17.81
C CYS A 15 17.22 11.35 17.39
N TRP A 16 17.19 10.05 17.65
CA TRP A 16 18.16 9.07 17.16
C TRP A 16 18.20 8.94 15.63
N SER A 17 17.09 9.18 14.90
CA SER A 17 17.03 9.05 13.44
C SER A 17 17.83 10.12 12.69
N HIS A 18 17.79 11.38 13.15
CA HIS A 18 18.37 12.51 12.42
C HIS A 18 19.33 13.40 13.22
N CYS A 19 19.17 13.48 14.55
CA CYS A 19 19.83 14.52 15.35
C CYS A 19 20.94 14.02 16.26
N LEU A 20 20.99 12.72 16.53
CA LEU A 20 22.06 12.08 17.29
C LEU A 20 22.91 11.21 16.37
N THR A 21 24.17 11.02 16.74
CA THR A 21 25.12 10.15 16.04
C THR A 21 25.31 8.87 16.83
N TYR A 22 25.21 7.72 16.18
CA TYR A 22 25.46 6.43 16.84
C TYR A 22 26.95 6.28 17.16
N ASN A 23 27.29 6.16 18.45
CA ASN A 23 28.64 5.83 18.89
C ASN A 23 28.77 4.30 19.00
N PRO A 24 29.55 3.64 18.13
CA PRO A 24 29.68 2.18 18.13
C PRO A 24 30.43 1.64 19.35
N VAL A 25 31.32 2.43 19.96
CA VAL A 25 32.11 2.04 21.13
C VAL A 25 31.22 1.98 22.37
N ALA A 26 30.39 3.02 22.57
CA ALA A 26 29.46 3.11 23.67
C ALA A 26 28.11 2.40 23.41
N LYS A 27 27.89 1.93 22.17
CA LYS A 27 26.64 1.33 21.67
C LYS A 27 25.40 2.20 21.92
N LYS A 28 25.53 3.52 21.88
CA LYS A 28 24.42 4.46 22.14
C LYS A 28 24.47 5.67 21.22
N TYR A 29 23.31 6.28 20.98
CA TYR A 29 23.18 7.52 20.23
C TYR A 29 23.58 8.71 21.12
N GLU A 30 24.54 9.51 20.66
CA GLU A 30 25.11 10.65 21.40
C GLU A 30 25.08 11.92 20.54
N GLY A 31 25.08 13.09 21.20
CA GLY A 31 25.10 14.40 20.54
C GLY A 31 24.26 15.46 21.24
N GLU A 32 24.56 16.73 20.97
CA GLU A 32 23.82 17.88 21.53
C GLU A 32 22.43 18.06 20.90
N GLY A 33 22.20 17.45 19.72
CA GLY A 33 21.00 17.63 18.92
C GLY A 33 21.00 18.92 18.11
N TYR A 34 19.89 19.21 17.43
CA TYR A 34 19.77 20.38 16.54
C TYR A 34 18.56 21.24 16.90
N GLN A 35 18.68 22.57 16.79
CA GLN A 35 17.55 23.48 16.88
C GLN A 35 16.78 23.51 15.55
N ILE A 36 15.60 22.91 15.52
CA ILE A 36 14.76 22.76 14.33
C ILE A 36 13.37 23.38 14.54
N SER A 37 12.62 23.57 13.45
CA SER A 37 11.25 24.08 13.54
C SER A 37 10.31 23.08 14.24
N LYS A 38 9.22 23.57 14.84
CA LYS A 38 8.21 22.70 15.51
C LYS A 38 7.60 21.67 14.56
N THR A 39 7.48 21.98 13.28
CA THR A 39 6.97 21.06 12.27
C THR A 39 7.99 19.95 12.04
N LEU A 40 9.24 20.29 11.70
CA LEU A 40 10.29 19.29 11.45
C LEU A 40 10.54 18.40 12.68
N TRP A 41 10.45 18.97 13.88
CA TRP A 41 10.53 18.22 15.13
C TRP A 41 9.45 17.13 15.28
N ARG A 42 8.22 17.36 14.81
CA ARG A 42 7.17 16.33 14.81
C ARG A 42 7.47 15.20 13.82
N TRP A 43 7.93 15.54 12.62
CA TRP A 43 8.34 14.54 11.63
C TRP A 43 9.45 13.63 12.17
N HIS A 44 10.47 14.20 12.79
CA HIS A 44 11.54 13.41 13.42
C HIS A 44 11.00 12.48 14.52
N GLN A 45 10.00 12.91 15.30
CA GLN A 45 9.37 12.04 16.31
C GLN A 45 8.56 10.90 15.69
N GLU A 46 7.86 11.16 14.58
CA GLU A 46 7.11 10.15 13.85
C GLU A 46 8.05 9.10 13.22
N ASP A 47 9.17 9.54 12.65
CA ASP A 47 10.22 8.65 12.14
C ASP A 47 10.80 7.76 13.26
N ASP A 48 11.05 8.35 14.43
CA ASP A 48 11.54 7.62 15.61
C ASP A 48 10.54 6.56 16.10
N GLN A 49 9.25 6.89 16.14
CA GLN A 49 8.19 5.97 16.52
C GLN A 49 8.04 4.84 15.49
N LEU A 50 8.14 5.16 14.20
CA LEU A 50 8.11 4.17 13.13
C LEU A 50 9.31 3.22 13.24
N ALA A 51 10.52 3.74 13.44
CA ALA A 51 11.72 2.94 13.63
C ALA A 51 11.59 2.00 14.85
N THR A 52 11.05 2.49 15.97
CA THR A 52 10.78 1.67 17.17
C THR A 52 9.79 0.55 16.86
N THR A 53 8.74 0.85 16.10
CA THR A 53 7.70 -0.12 15.74
C THR A 53 8.26 -1.22 14.84
N ILE A 54 9.10 -0.86 13.86
CA ILE A 54 9.78 -1.82 12.98
C ILE A 54 10.67 -2.76 13.80
N LEU A 55 11.50 -2.22 14.69
CA LEU A 55 12.36 -3.02 15.57
C LEU A 55 11.56 -3.98 16.45
N ALA A 56 10.43 -3.53 17.00
CA ALA A 56 9.55 -4.38 17.80
C ALA A 56 8.92 -5.53 16.98
N ILE A 57 8.52 -5.26 15.73
CA ILE A 57 8.00 -6.29 14.82
C ILE A 57 9.10 -7.29 14.45
N GLU A 58 10.32 -6.81 14.18
CA GLU A 58 11.47 -7.67 13.88
C GLU A 58 11.81 -8.58 15.06
N GLU A 59 11.76 -8.07 16.29
CA GLU A 59 11.99 -8.85 17.51
C GLU A 59 10.89 -9.91 17.74
N GLN A 60 9.62 -9.55 17.50
CA GLN A 60 8.51 -10.51 17.53
C GLN A 60 8.67 -11.60 16.47
N PHE A 61 9.06 -11.23 15.26
CA PHE A 61 9.26 -12.18 14.17
C PHE A 61 10.44 -13.12 14.45
N ALA A 62 11.56 -12.60 14.97
CA ALA A 62 12.71 -13.41 15.36
C ALA A 62 12.34 -14.40 16.47
N SER A 63 11.54 -13.97 17.45
CA SER A 63 11.03 -14.84 18.52
C SER A 63 10.12 -15.94 17.99
N GLN A 64 9.23 -15.63 17.04
CA GLN A 64 8.34 -16.60 16.42
C GLN A 64 9.11 -17.65 15.60
N VAL A 65 10.09 -17.22 14.80
CA VAL A 65 10.93 -18.14 14.01
C VAL A 65 11.72 -19.09 14.90
N LEU A 66 12.25 -18.63 16.02
CA LEU A 66 12.94 -19.49 16.99
C LEU A 66 12.00 -20.48 17.69
N ALA A 67 10.76 -20.10 17.97
CA ALA A 67 9.76 -20.96 18.59
C ALA A 67 9.28 -22.08 17.64
N ASP A 68 9.25 -21.82 16.33
CA ASP A 68 8.77 -22.75 15.31
C ASP A 68 9.86 -23.72 14.79
N VAL A 69 11.11 -23.65 15.27
CA VAL A 69 12.12 -24.67 14.99
C VAL A 69 11.79 -25.91 15.83
N PRO A 70 11.35 -27.03 15.22
CA PRO A 70 11.06 -28.25 15.98
C PRO A 70 12.34 -28.69 16.67
N SER A 71 12.28 -28.88 17.99
CA SER A 71 13.38 -29.40 18.78
C SER A 71 13.87 -30.72 18.17
N LEU A 72 15.00 -30.65 17.47
CA LEU A 72 15.67 -31.76 16.77
C LEU A 72 16.31 -32.78 17.74
N SER A 73 15.77 -32.91 18.96
CA SER A 73 16.29 -33.75 20.04
C SER A 73 15.65 -35.14 20.12
N GLN A 74 14.77 -35.52 19.18
CA GLN A 74 14.04 -36.80 19.27
C GLN A 74 14.09 -37.61 17.97
N GLY A 75 15.31 -37.84 17.47
CA GLY A 75 15.54 -38.59 16.23
C GLY A 75 16.90 -39.27 16.13
N GLN A 76 17.52 -39.67 17.24
CA GLN A 76 18.68 -40.56 17.26
C GLN A 76 18.29 -41.82 18.01
N HIS A 77 17.71 -42.81 17.32
CA HIS A 77 17.73 -44.24 17.65
C HIS A 77 16.90 -45.01 16.58
N ILE A 78 17.37 -45.06 15.33
CA ILE A 78 17.05 -46.20 14.46
C ILE A 78 18.38 -46.66 13.85
N LEU A 79 18.91 -47.66 14.52
CA LEU A 79 20.01 -48.52 14.12
C LEU A 79 19.35 -49.67 13.35
N LEU A 80 19.44 -49.67 12.03
CA LEU A 80 19.20 -50.88 11.23
C LEU A 80 20.19 -50.92 10.08
N ASP A 81 21.01 -51.96 10.16
CA ASP A 81 21.98 -52.43 9.19
C ASP A 81 21.34 -52.60 7.81
N VAL A 82 21.89 -51.91 6.83
CA VAL A 82 21.74 -52.28 5.41
C VAL A 82 23.13 -52.21 4.80
N GLU A 83 23.84 -53.33 4.89
CA GLU A 83 25.04 -53.60 4.12
C GLU A 83 24.66 -53.81 2.64
N GLY A 84 25.38 -53.13 1.75
CA GLY A 84 25.58 -53.59 0.37
C GLY A 84 24.76 -52.93 -0.74
N ASN A 85 25.16 -51.73 -1.18
CA ASN A 85 25.60 -51.53 -2.58
C ASN A 85 26.09 -50.09 -2.80
N THR A 86 27.41 -49.96 -2.90
CA THR A 86 28.16 -48.71 -3.04
C THR A 86 28.14 -48.22 -4.49
N MET A 87 27.08 -47.51 -4.90
CA MET A 87 27.23 -46.47 -5.91
C MET A 87 27.43 -45.15 -5.17
N SER A 88 28.67 -44.65 -5.23
CA SER A 88 29.12 -43.40 -4.62
C SER A 88 28.37 -42.21 -5.26
N ALA A 89 27.11 -42.03 -4.88
CA ALA A 89 26.38 -40.81 -5.10
C ALA A 89 27.01 -39.77 -4.18
N LYS A 90 27.76 -38.85 -4.78
CA LYS A 90 28.38 -37.69 -4.13
C LYS A 90 27.29 -36.94 -3.36
N ILE A 91 27.18 -37.22 -2.06
CA ILE A 91 26.20 -36.58 -1.18
C ILE A 91 26.42 -35.08 -1.32
N PRO A 92 25.38 -34.29 -1.66
CA PRO A 92 25.51 -32.84 -1.74
C PRO A 92 25.98 -32.35 -0.38
N SER A 93 27.19 -31.80 -0.33
CA SER A 93 27.74 -31.14 0.84
C SER A 93 26.69 -30.17 1.39
N LYS A 94 26.39 -30.27 2.69
CA LYS A 94 25.52 -29.32 3.40
C LYS A 94 25.86 -27.90 2.94
N PRO A 95 24.86 -27.04 2.65
CA PRO A 95 25.13 -25.66 2.34
C PRO A 95 26.00 -25.08 3.45
N SER A 96 27.16 -24.52 3.07
CA SER A 96 28.05 -23.82 3.99
C SER A 96 27.20 -22.85 4.81
N ASP A 97 27.31 -22.86 6.14
CA ASP A 97 26.55 -21.97 7.04
C ASP A 97 26.64 -20.49 6.57
N SER A 98 27.74 -20.13 5.91
CA SER A 98 27.94 -18.82 5.25
C SER A 98 26.89 -18.45 4.20
N GLN A 99 26.32 -19.39 3.45
CA GLN A 99 25.33 -19.09 2.42
C GLN A 99 23.96 -18.78 3.04
N ALA A 100 23.59 -19.47 4.13
CA ALA A 100 22.34 -19.23 4.82
C ALA A 100 22.32 -17.82 5.45
N ASP A 101 23.42 -17.42 6.07
CA ASP A 101 23.59 -16.06 6.63
C ASP A 101 23.51 -14.98 5.54
N GLN A 102 24.13 -15.23 4.39
CA GLN A 102 24.07 -14.31 3.25
C GLN A 102 22.65 -14.17 2.70
N LEU A 103 21.91 -15.27 2.56
CA LEU A 103 20.52 -15.25 2.12
C LEU A 103 19.61 -14.50 3.08
N TYR A 104 19.80 -14.72 4.40
CA TYR A 104 19.07 -13.99 5.42
C TYR A 104 19.35 -12.48 5.33
N SER A 105 20.62 -12.09 5.19
CA SER A 105 21.00 -10.68 5.02
C SER A 105 20.34 -10.04 3.80
N ILE A 106 20.37 -10.71 2.64
CA ILE A 106 19.71 -10.23 1.41
C ILE A 106 18.19 -10.11 1.65
N GLN A 107 17.57 -11.09 2.30
CA GLN A 107 16.14 -11.07 2.57
C GLN A 107 15.72 -9.87 3.43
N GLN A 108 16.47 -9.55 4.48
CA GLN A 108 16.20 -8.36 5.31
C GLN A 108 16.31 -7.08 4.49
N GLU A 109 17.28 -7.02 3.59
CA GLU A 109 17.45 -5.86 2.74
C GLU A 109 16.32 -5.73 1.71
N VAL A 110 15.84 -6.83 1.13
CA VAL A 110 14.64 -6.82 0.27
C VAL A 110 13.44 -6.28 1.05
N ILE A 111 13.19 -6.77 2.27
CA ILE A 111 12.10 -6.28 3.12
C ILE A 111 12.20 -4.77 3.34
N LYS A 112 13.39 -4.29 3.71
CA LYS A 112 13.66 -2.86 3.88
C LYS A 112 13.34 -2.09 2.60
N HIS A 113 13.70 -2.59 1.43
CA HIS A 113 13.49 -1.90 0.16
C HIS A 113 12.04 -1.96 -0.36
N SER A 114 11.30 -3.04 -0.06
CA SER A 114 9.86 -3.16 -0.35
C SER A 114 9.04 -2.10 0.40
N LEU A 115 9.36 -1.82 1.66
CA LEU A 115 8.61 -0.88 2.51
C LEU A 115 8.77 0.58 2.10
N TYR A 116 9.87 0.92 1.41
CA TYR A 116 10.26 2.29 1.09
C TYR A 116 9.89 2.74 -0.31
N ILE A 117 8.99 2.04 -1.01
CA ILE A 117 8.33 2.60 -2.20
C ILE A 117 7.30 3.63 -1.73
N THR A 118 7.78 4.73 -1.14
CA THR A 118 6.95 5.92 -0.95
C THR A 118 6.92 6.61 -2.31
N PRO A 119 5.77 6.61 -2.99
CA PRO A 119 5.71 7.18 -4.33
C PRO A 119 6.05 8.67 -4.24
N PRO A 120 7.08 9.15 -4.95
CA PRO A 120 7.31 10.59 -5.05
C PRO A 120 6.06 11.24 -5.66
N HIS A 121 5.81 12.51 -5.32
CA HIS A 121 4.62 13.24 -5.77
C HIS A 121 4.46 13.31 -7.30
N SER A 122 5.51 13.04 -8.08
CA SER A 122 5.44 12.73 -9.51
C SER A 122 6.82 12.26 -10.01
N LEU A 123 6.88 11.18 -10.79
CA LEU A 123 8.13 10.75 -11.43
C LEU A 123 8.51 11.64 -12.61
N ILE A 124 9.77 12.04 -12.76
CA ILE A 124 10.21 12.87 -13.89
C ILE A 124 10.87 11.99 -14.96
N PHE A 125 10.20 11.79 -16.09
CA PHE A 125 10.74 11.03 -17.22
C PHE A 125 11.67 11.89 -18.08
N VAL A 126 12.71 11.27 -18.66
CA VAL A 126 13.63 11.95 -19.60
C VAL A 126 12.93 12.20 -20.93
N ASN A 127 12.16 11.22 -21.41
CA ASN A 127 11.48 11.30 -22.69
C ASN A 127 10.18 12.10 -22.59
N LYS A 128 9.89 12.89 -23.63
CA LYS A 128 8.65 13.66 -23.70
C LYS A 128 7.47 12.71 -23.86
N LEU A 129 6.55 12.78 -22.91
CA LEU A 129 5.33 11.98 -22.85
C LEU A 129 4.46 12.11 -24.11
N SER A 130 4.41 13.31 -24.71
CA SER A 130 3.60 13.59 -25.90
C SER A 130 4.10 12.92 -27.18
N LEU A 131 5.39 12.57 -27.23
CA LEU A 131 6.01 11.93 -28.39
C LEU A 131 6.16 10.42 -28.20
N SER A 132 5.91 9.94 -26.99
CA SER A 132 6.20 8.57 -26.59
C SER A 132 4.89 7.79 -26.45
N GLY A 133 4.89 6.54 -26.91
CA GLY A 133 3.70 5.69 -26.98
C GLY A 133 3.15 5.21 -25.62
N PRO A 134 2.29 4.18 -25.61
CA PRO A 134 1.93 3.46 -24.38
C PRO A 134 3.17 2.97 -23.63
N TYR A 135 3.02 2.77 -22.32
CA TYR A 135 4.09 2.19 -21.52
C TYR A 135 4.43 0.80 -22.05
N GLN A 136 5.72 0.52 -22.22
CA GLN A 136 6.22 -0.78 -22.62
C GLN A 136 6.90 -1.42 -21.42
N HIS A 137 6.32 -2.52 -20.94
CA HIS A 137 6.93 -3.31 -19.88
C HIS A 137 8.25 -3.91 -20.35
N PRO A 138 9.32 -3.85 -19.54
CA PRO A 138 10.54 -4.56 -19.85
C PRO A 138 10.25 -6.06 -19.90
N LEU A 139 10.90 -6.76 -20.85
CA LEU A 139 10.97 -8.21 -20.83
C LEU A 139 11.69 -8.69 -19.55
N PHE A 140 11.55 -9.97 -19.22
CA PHE A 140 12.14 -10.53 -18.00
C PHE A 140 13.66 -10.26 -17.93
N GLU A 141 14.36 -10.37 -19.05
CA GLU A 141 15.79 -10.08 -19.15
C GLU A 141 16.11 -8.61 -18.88
N GLY A 142 15.18 -7.70 -19.19
CA GLY A 142 15.29 -6.27 -18.98
C GLY A 142 15.03 -5.82 -17.54
N LEU A 143 14.39 -6.65 -16.69
CA LEU A 143 14.16 -6.32 -15.28
C LEU A 143 15.46 -6.15 -14.48
N SER A 144 16.54 -6.79 -14.94
CA SER A 144 17.87 -6.67 -14.35
C SER A 144 18.55 -5.33 -14.62
N GLN A 145 18.05 -4.55 -15.58
CA GLN A 145 18.65 -3.28 -16.01
C GLN A 145 17.91 -2.09 -15.40
N PRO A 146 18.43 -1.52 -14.30
CA PRO A 146 17.75 -0.43 -13.61
C PRO A 146 17.65 0.80 -14.50
N ASN A 147 16.45 1.41 -14.53
CA ASN A 147 16.22 2.68 -15.19
C ASN A 147 16.69 2.73 -16.65
N SER A 148 16.26 1.75 -17.44
CA SER A 148 16.59 1.58 -18.85
C SER A 148 15.36 1.78 -19.76
N GLY A 149 15.57 1.79 -21.08
CA GLY A 149 14.50 1.83 -22.08
C GLY A 149 13.85 3.20 -22.32
N LEU A 150 12.67 3.19 -22.94
CA LEU A 150 11.93 4.38 -23.36
C LEU A 150 11.30 5.15 -22.19
N HIS A 151 11.14 4.53 -21.03
CA HIS A 151 10.51 5.13 -19.85
C HIS A 151 11.54 5.45 -18.76
N VAL A 152 12.77 5.77 -19.18
CA VAL A 152 13.87 6.16 -18.29
C VAL A 152 13.55 7.47 -17.55
N LEU A 153 13.81 7.46 -16.25
CA LEU A 153 13.66 8.58 -15.33
C LEU A 153 14.92 9.44 -15.29
N GLN A 154 14.74 10.74 -15.09
CA GLN A 154 15.83 11.70 -14.99
C GLN A 154 16.67 11.46 -13.73
N LYS A 155 17.91 11.00 -13.91
CA LYS A 155 18.84 10.63 -12.82
C LYS A 155 19.22 11.79 -11.90
N GLN A 156 19.21 13.02 -12.43
CA GLN A 156 19.58 14.23 -11.68
C GLN A 156 18.41 14.79 -10.84
N SER A 157 17.20 14.26 -11.02
CA SER A 157 16.03 14.73 -10.26
C SER A 157 16.08 14.20 -8.83
N ARG A 158 16.04 15.11 -7.85
CA ARG A 158 15.92 14.76 -6.42
C ARG A 158 14.64 13.96 -6.14
N THR A 159 13.57 14.26 -6.88
CA THR A 159 12.28 13.56 -6.77
C THR A 159 12.39 12.08 -7.16
N ASN A 160 13.23 11.76 -8.15
CA ASN A 160 13.43 10.38 -8.61
C ASN A 160 14.50 9.65 -7.80
N ALA A 161 15.31 10.34 -7.00
CA ALA A 161 16.54 9.79 -6.43
C ALA A 161 16.29 8.57 -5.55
N SER A 162 15.33 8.65 -4.61
CA SER A 162 14.97 7.52 -3.73
C SER A 162 14.41 6.34 -4.52
N PHE A 163 13.54 6.62 -5.48
CA PHE A 163 12.91 5.62 -6.33
C PHE A 163 13.96 4.85 -7.16
N LEU A 164 14.87 5.58 -7.80
CA LEU A 164 15.96 5.02 -8.60
C LEU A 164 16.97 4.26 -7.76
N GLN A 165 17.29 4.76 -6.56
CA GLN A 165 18.16 4.07 -5.63
C GLN A 165 17.55 2.72 -5.21
N ASN A 166 16.24 2.69 -5.00
CA ASN A 166 15.52 1.47 -4.63
C ASN A 166 15.56 0.43 -5.75
N GLU A 167 15.18 0.83 -6.97
CA GLU A 167 15.25 -0.02 -8.17
C GLU A 167 16.68 -0.57 -8.38
N PHE A 168 17.68 0.31 -8.37
CA PHE A 168 19.09 -0.08 -8.52
C PHE A 168 19.52 -1.08 -7.45
N ARG A 169 19.10 -0.87 -6.19
CA ARG A 169 19.48 -1.77 -5.10
C ARG A 169 18.87 -3.15 -5.27
N LEU A 170 17.59 -3.24 -5.65
CA LEU A 170 16.93 -4.52 -5.92
C LEU A 170 17.58 -5.27 -7.09
N CYS A 171 17.92 -4.60 -8.20
CA CYS A 171 18.66 -5.23 -9.31
C CYS A 171 20.02 -5.79 -8.83
N LYS A 172 20.74 -5.05 -7.96
CA LYS A 172 22.01 -5.52 -7.38
C LYS A 172 21.82 -6.73 -6.46
N LEU A 173 20.72 -6.79 -5.70
CA LEU A 173 20.40 -7.95 -4.86
C LEU A 173 20.04 -9.15 -5.71
N LEU A 174 19.25 -8.96 -6.79
CA LEU A 174 18.94 -10.01 -7.75
C LEU A 174 20.21 -10.63 -8.31
N HIS A 175 21.13 -9.79 -8.81
CA HIS A 175 22.42 -10.25 -9.32
C HIS A 175 23.24 -10.99 -8.27
N THR A 176 23.24 -10.52 -7.01
CA THR A 176 23.91 -11.25 -5.92
C THR A 176 23.31 -12.64 -5.72
N VAL A 177 21.98 -12.79 -5.76
CA VAL A 177 21.29 -14.07 -5.59
C VAL A 177 21.55 -15.01 -6.76
N GLU A 178 21.60 -14.51 -8.00
CA GLU A 178 21.94 -15.28 -9.20
C GLU A 178 23.35 -15.87 -9.15
N MET A 179 24.27 -15.19 -8.47
CA MET A 179 25.65 -15.68 -8.28
C MET A 179 25.79 -16.73 -7.17
N LEU A 180 24.74 -16.98 -6.37
CA LEU A 180 24.75 -18.01 -5.33
C LEU A 180 24.40 -19.39 -5.90
N SER A 181 24.77 -20.44 -5.17
CA SER A 181 24.44 -21.81 -5.58
C SER A 181 22.91 -22.00 -5.63
N PRO A 182 22.34 -22.48 -6.74
CA PRO A 182 20.89 -22.56 -6.89
C PRO A 182 20.31 -23.59 -5.93
N ASN A 183 19.38 -23.16 -5.09
CA ASN A 183 18.61 -23.99 -4.18
C ASN A 183 17.18 -23.43 -4.00
N SER A 184 16.34 -24.12 -3.24
CA SER A 184 14.95 -23.68 -3.04
C SER A 184 14.84 -22.28 -2.43
N SER A 185 15.75 -21.93 -1.52
CA SER A 185 15.75 -20.63 -0.83
C SER A 185 16.21 -19.50 -1.75
N THR A 186 17.25 -19.71 -2.58
CA THR A 186 17.67 -18.72 -3.58
C THR A 186 16.56 -18.45 -4.58
N LEU A 187 15.91 -19.49 -5.11
CA LEU A 187 14.81 -19.36 -6.08
C LEU A 187 13.60 -18.62 -5.48
N LYS A 188 13.26 -18.87 -4.20
CA LYS A 188 12.19 -18.12 -3.52
C LYS A 188 12.53 -16.65 -3.37
N LEU A 189 13.79 -16.35 -3.01
CA LEU A 189 14.25 -14.98 -2.82
C LEU A 189 14.36 -14.23 -4.15
N GLU A 190 14.87 -14.86 -5.20
CA GLU A 190 14.89 -14.37 -6.57
C GLU A 190 13.48 -13.99 -7.04
N ASN A 191 12.53 -14.92 -6.94
CA ASN A 191 11.13 -14.69 -7.28
C ASN A 191 10.52 -13.51 -6.50
N ARG A 192 10.90 -13.35 -5.22
CA ARG A 192 10.45 -12.22 -4.41
C ARG A 192 11.02 -10.90 -4.96
N ILE A 193 12.32 -10.84 -5.23
CA ILE A 193 12.97 -9.64 -5.79
C ILE A 193 12.35 -9.27 -7.14
N CYS A 194 12.11 -10.25 -8.02
CA CYS A 194 11.45 -10.03 -9.31
C CYS A 194 10.03 -9.46 -9.15
N LYS A 195 9.26 -9.91 -8.16
CA LYS A 195 7.92 -9.33 -7.85
C LYS A 195 8.01 -7.87 -7.42
N GLU A 196 9.00 -7.51 -6.60
CA GLU A 196 9.20 -6.12 -6.18
C GLU A 196 9.64 -5.23 -7.34
N LEU A 197 10.54 -5.71 -8.21
CA LEU A 197 10.94 -5.01 -9.43
C LEU A 197 9.76 -4.85 -10.40
N ALA A 198 8.88 -5.85 -10.50
CA ALA A 198 7.64 -5.75 -11.28
C ALA A 198 6.69 -4.69 -10.67
N ALA A 199 6.57 -4.62 -9.34
CA ALA A 199 5.77 -3.60 -8.67
C ALA A 199 6.32 -2.18 -8.91
N ILE A 200 7.64 -2.01 -8.90
CA ILE A 200 8.31 -0.74 -9.27
C ILE A 200 7.98 -0.35 -10.72
N ASN A 201 8.01 -1.31 -11.66
CA ASN A 201 7.65 -1.04 -13.06
C ASN A 201 6.18 -0.70 -13.25
N LEU A 202 5.29 -1.37 -12.52
CA LEU A 202 3.85 -1.04 -12.51
C LEU A 202 3.63 0.38 -11.99
N PHE A 203 4.39 0.81 -10.98
CA PHE A 203 4.33 2.18 -10.50
C PHE A 203 4.78 3.19 -11.57
N LYS A 204 5.88 2.90 -12.29
CA LYS A 204 6.32 3.73 -13.42
C LYS A 204 5.26 3.82 -14.51
N GLU A 205 4.62 2.71 -14.84
CA GLU A 205 3.53 2.65 -15.82
C GLU A 205 2.37 3.58 -15.42
N ASN A 206 1.94 3.49 -14.17
CA ASN A 206 0.86 4.32 -13.65
C ASN A 206 1.21 5.80 -13.73
N GLU A 207 2.40 6.19 -13.30
CA GLU A 207 2.89 7.57 -13.40
C GLU A 207 2.99 8.05 -14.85
N TRP A 208 3.47 7.19 -15.74
CA TRP A 208 3.55 7.47 -17.17
C TRP A 208 2.17 7.73 -17.78
N ALA A 209 1.19 6.89 -17.46
CA ALA A 209 -0.19 7.03 -17.90
C ALA A 209 -0.83 8.32 -17.36
N CYS A 210 -0.65 8.62 -16.07
CA CYS A 210 -1.14 9.83 -15.41
C CYS A 210 -0.60 11.11 -16.08
N GLN A 211 0.70 11.15 -16.37
CA GLN A 211 1.33 12.33 -16.96
C GLN A 211 1.02 12.48 -18.46
N ARG A 212 0.67 11.40 -19.15
CA ARG A 212 0.14 11.46 -20.52
C ARG A 212 -1.30 11.98 -20.60
N GLY A 213 -2.12 11.67 -19.59
CA GLY A 213 -3.53 12.06 -19.54
C GLY A 213 -3.76 13.53 -19.15
N THR A 214 -2.78 14.17 -18.53
CA THR A 214 -2.83 15.57 -18.10
C THR A 214 -2.58 16.53 -19.25
N SER A 215 -3.53 16.59 -20.19
CA SER A 215 -3.67 17.79 -21.02
C SER A 215 -4.04 18.97 -20.10
N LYS A 216 -3.53 20.18 -20.36
CA LYS A 216 -3.65 21.37 -19.48
C LYS A 216 -5.07 21.74 -19.03
N SER A 217 -6.12 21.13 -19.58
CA SER A 217 -7.53 21.40 -19.25
C SER A 217 -8.23 20.32 -18.44
N ASP A 218 -7.71 19.08 -18.34
CA ASP A 218 -8.42 17.97 -17.69
C ASP A 218 -7.55 17.34 -16.59
N ILE A 219 -8.03 17.47 -15.34
CA ILE A 219 -7.49 16.74 -14.19
C ILE A 219 -8.00 15.29 -14.31
N CYS A 220 -7.16 14.41 -14.86
CA CYS A 220 -7.44 12.98 -14.87
C CYS A 220 -6.99 12.38 -13.54
N VAL A 221 -7.93 11.88 -12.73
CA VAL A 221 -7.63 11.09 -11.53
C VAL A 221 -7.59 9.63 -11.96
N ASN A 222 -6.41 9.00 -11.91
CA ASN A 222 -6.30 7.56 -12.18
C ASN A 222 -6.94 6.78 -11.03
N THR A 223 -8.16 6.29 -11.24
CA THR A 223 -8.89 5.50 -10.25
C THR A 223 -8.36 4.06 -10.13
N GLU A 224 -7.53 3.57 -11.06
CA GLU A 224 -6.98 2.21 -11.01
C GLU A 224 -6.00 2.01 -9.85
N SER A 225 -5.34 3.07 -9.36
CA SER A 225 -4.56 2.99 -8.13
C SER A 225 -5.43 2.73 -6.89
N TYR A 226 -6.72 3.07 -6.96
CA TYR A 226 -7.68 2.98 -5.86
C TYR A 226 -8.43 1.64 -5.85
N PHE A 227 -8.51 0.94 -6.99
CA PHE A 227 -9.26 -0.30 -7.15
C PHE A 227 -8.41 -1.35 -7.87
N SER A 228 -8.03 -2.42 -7.16
CA SER A 228 -7.46 -3.61 -7.81
C SER A 228 -8.40 -4.08 -8.93
N LEU A 229 -7.89 -4.13 -10.16
CA LEU A 229 -8.61 -4.47 -11.41
C LEU A 229 -9.28 -5.86 -11.42
N THR A 230 -9.06 -6.70 -10.40
CA THR A 230 -9.89 -7.88 -10.18
C THR A 230 -11.30 -7.43 -9.84
N ALA A 231 -12.22 -7.59 -10.80
CA ALA A 231 -13.65 -7.31 -10.64
C ALA A 231 -14.11 -7.75 -9.24
N LEU A 232 -14.47 -6.78 -8.41
CA LEU A 232 -14.93 -7.03 -7.04
C LEU A 232 -16.17 -7.90 -7.14
N LYS A 233 -16.02 -9.20 -6.87
CA LYS A 233 -17.09 -10.18 -7.06
C LYS A 233 -18.26 -9.96 -6.11
N HIS A 234 -18.04 -9.24 -5.00
CA HIS A 234 -19.03 -9.04 -3.96
C HIS A 234 -19.60 -7.60 -3.96
N PRO A 235 -20.93 -7.42 -4.01
CA PRO A 235 -21.57 -6.10 -4.08
C PRO A 235 -21.23 -5.20 -2.89
N SER A 236 -21.07 -5.78 -1.69
CA SER A 236 -20.65 -5.00 -0.51
C SER A 236 -19.25 -4.42 -0.63
N LEU A 237 -18.30 -5.13 -1.26
CA LEU A 237 -16.97 -4.58 -1.53
C LEU A 237 -17.10 -3.43 -2.52
N THR A 238 -17.85 -3.62 -3.61
CA THR A 238 -18.13 -2.54 -4.57
C THR A 238 -18.72 -1.32 -3.89
N ALA A 239 -19.71 -1.49 -3.01
CA ALA A 239 -20.30 -0.39 -2.25
C ALA A 239 -19.27 0.31 -1.37
N ALA A 240 -18.47 -0.43 -0.59
CA ALA A 240 -17.42 0.12 0.26
C ALA A 240 -16.41 0.98 -0.53
N TYR A 241 -15.94 0.47 -1.67
CA TYR A 241 -14.99 1.15 -2.55
C TYR A 241 -15.61 2.36 -3.26
N VAL A 242 -16.85 2.25 -3.74
CA VAL A 242 -17.59 3.38 -4.34
C VAL A 242 -17.86 4.47 -3.31
N THR A 243 -18.17 4.13 -2.05
CA THR A 243 -18.32 5.10 -0.98
C THR A 243 -17.03 5.87 -0.75
N VAL A 244 -15.89 5.19 -0.64
CA VAL A 244 -14.58 5.84 -0.47
C VAL A 244 -14.26 6.72 -1.67
N LEU A 245 -14.52 6.24 -2.90
CA LEU A 245 -14.33 7.03 -4.12
C LEU A 245 -15.18 8.30 -4.12
N THR A 246 -16.46 8.16 -3.78
CA THR A 246 -17.43 9.25 -3.75
C THR A 246 -17.01 10.30 -2.72
N MET A 247 -16.58 9.86 -1.55
CA MET A 247 -16.06 10.74 -0.50
C MET A 247 -14.79 11.46 -0.95
N SER A 248 -13.84 10.75 -1.56
CA SER A 248 -12.60 11.35 -2.07
C SER A 248 -12.84 12.32 -3.22
N THR A 249 -13.79 12.05 -4.11
CA THR A 249 -14.04 12.86 -5.31
C THR A 249 -14.97 14.05 -5.05
N LEU A 250 -16.13 13.81 -4.43
CA LEU A 250 -17.13 14.86 -4.22
C LEU A 250 -16.84 15.73 -2.99
N TYR A 251 -16.27 15.13 -1.94
CA TYR A 251 -16.04 15.80 -0.67
C TYR A 251 -14.56 16.09 -0.39
N GLN A 252 -13.69 15.86 -1.38
CA GLN A 252 -12.24 16.07 -1.26
C GLN A 252 -11.64 15.38 -0.03
N LEU A 253 -12.15 14.18 0.31
CA LEU A 253 -11.73 13.45 1.49
C LEU A 253 -10.20 13.23 1.45
N PRO A 254 -9.43 13.79 2.42
CA PRO A 254 -7.98 13.64 2.42
C PRO A 254 -7.57 12.19 2.66
N HIS A 255 -6.39 11.81 2.20
CA HIS A 255 -5.92 10.42 2.22
C HIS A 255 -5.96 9.73 3.57
N HIS A 256 -5.58 10.44 4.64
CA HIS A 256 -5.66 9.89 5.99
C HIS A 256 -7.11 9.59 6.40
N ALA A 257 -8.08 10.39 5.95
CA ALA A 257 -9.49 10.16 6.23
C ALA A 257 -10.06 9.03 5.36
N ALA A 258 -9.59 8.85 4.12
CA ALA A 258 -9.92 7.67 3.31
C ALA A 258 -9.41 6.37 3.96
N LYS A 259 -8.21 6.39 4.57
CA LYS A 259 -7.67 5.27 5.35
C LYS A 259 -8.54 4.95 6.57
N ILE A 260 -8.99 5.97 7.30
CA ILE A 260 -9.89 5.80 8.45
C ILE A 260 -11.24 5.23 8.00
N LEU A 261 -11.78 5.72 6.87
CA LEU A 261 -13.03 5.23 6.30
C LEU A 261 -12.93 3.76 5.90
N LEU A 262 -11.86 3.36 5.22
CA LEU A 262 -11.59 1.96 4.87
C LEU A 262 -11.41 1.07 6.12
N ALA A 263 -10.73 1.57 7.16
CA ALA A 263 -10.60 0.87 8.43
C ALA A 263 -11.95 0.69 9.13
N GLY A 264 -12.81 1.73 9.11
CA GLY A 264 -14.18 1.67 9.61
C GLY A 264 -15.02 0.65 8.86
N LEU A 265 -14.99 0.67 7.52
CA LEU A 265 -15.68 -0.30 6.67
C LEU A 265 -15.20 -1.73 6.95
N ARG A 266 -13.90 -1.93 7.15
CA ARG A 266 -13.33 -3.22 7.54
C ARG A 266 -13.82 -3.69 8.92
N SER A 267 -14.00 -2.78 9.87
CA SER A 267 -14.59 -3.08 11.18
C SER A 267 -16.07 -3.47 11.07
N VAL A 268 -16.83 -2.79 10.20
CA VAL A 268 -18.24 -3.14 9.92
C VAL A 268 -18.33 -4.54 9.32
N PHE A 269 -17.44 -4.87 8.38
CA PHE A 269 -17.38 -6.20 7.76
C PHE A 269 -17.01 -7.28 8.79
N ALA A 270 -16.10 -6.98 9.72
CA ALA A 270 -15.74 -7.89 10.81
C ALA A 270 -16.91 -8.16 11.78
N GLY A 271 -17.81 -7.19 11.96
CA GLY A 271 -19.00 -7.32 12.82
C GLY A 271 -20.16 -8.10 12.19
N SER A 272 -20.10 -8.36 10.87
CA SER A 272 -21.13 -9.12 10.16
C SER A 272 -20.63 -10.51 9.79
N LYS A 273 -21.35 -11.56 10.21
CA LYS A 273 -20.98 -12.95 9.93
C LYS A 273 -20.85 -13.23 8.43
N ASP A 274 -21.72 -12.61 7.63
CA ASP A 274 -21.78 -12.83 6.17
C ASP A 274 -20.67 -12.08 5.42
N LEU A 275 -20.13 -11.01 6.01
CA LEU A 275 -19.11 -10.18 5.38
C LEU A 275 -17.70 -10.47 5.93
N LEU A 276 -17.58 -11.32 6.94
CA LEU A 276 -16.32 -11.62 7.61
C LEU A 276 -15.25 -12.13 6.64
N ALA A 277 -15.64 -12.97 5.68
CA ALA A 277 -14.74 -13.50 4.64
C ALA A 277 -14.20 -12.41 3.70
N LEU A 278 -14.94 -11.31 3.53
CA LEU A 278 -14.58 -10.21 2.64
C LEU A 278 -13.73 -9.14 3.31
N LYS A 279 -13.68 -9.13 4.65
CA LYS A 279 -12.86 -8.21 5.44
C LYS A 279 -11.43 -8.18 4.92
N GLU A 280 -10.85 -9.35 4.64
CA GLU A 280 -9.47 -9.49 4.16
C GLU A 280 -9.25 -8.93 2.75
N SER A 281 -10.32 -8.72 1.97
CA SER A 281 -10.27 -8.07 0.65
C SER A 281 -10.26 -6.53 0.74
N ILE A 282 -10.48 -5.95 1.94
CA ILE A 282 -10.33 -4.52 2.18
C ILE A 282 -8.89 -4.26 2.67
N PRO A 283 -8.11 -3.43 1.97
CA PRO A 283 -6.74 -3.10 2.34
C PRO A 283 -6.68 -2.59 3.77
N HIS A 284 -5.69 -3.07 4.52
CA HIS A 284 -5.39 -2.47 5.80
C HIS A 284 -4.89 -1.04 5.61
N ALA A 285 -5.33 -0.12 6.49
CA ALA A 285 -5.01 1.31 6.43
C ALA A 285 -3.50 1.63 6.30
N TYR A 286 -2.63 0.74 6.80
CA TYR A 286 -1.18 0.84 6.68
C TYR A 286 -0.62 0.47 5.30
N ASN A 287 -1.33 -0.37 4.52
CA ASN A 287 -0.97 -0.73 3.15
C ASN A 287 -1.53 0.24 2.08
N VAL A 288 -2.34 1.23 2.47
CA VAL A 288 -3.00 2.17 1.54
C VAL A 288 -2.02 3.23 1.00
N SER A 289 -0.84 3.40 1.60
CA SER A 289 0.17 4.37 1.12
C SER A 289 0.66 4.09 -0.32
N SER A 290 0.51 2.86 -0.82
CA SER A 290 0.81 2.50 -2.21
C SER A 290 -0.37 2.69 -3.19
N MET A 291 -1.57 3.00 -2.70
CA MET A 291 -2.82 3.07 -3.50
C MET A 291 -3.31 4.51 -3.78
N LEU A 292 -2.74 5.51 -3.10
CA LEU A 292 -3.32 6.84 -2.98
C LEU A 292 -2.29 7.95 -3.28
N PRO A 293 -2.21 8.49 -4.51
CA PRO A 293 -1.33 9.63 -4.82
C PRO A 293 -1.90 10.93 -4.24
N SER A 294 -1.06 11.75 -3.60
CA SER A 294 -1.45 13.05 -3.03
C SER A 294 -1.93 14.01 -4.11
N LEU A 295 -3.18 14.47 -4.03
CA LEU A 295 -3.63 15.61 -4.85
C LEU A 295 -2.83 16.86 -4.41
N PRO A 296 -2.24 17.63 -5.33
CA PRO A 296 -1.64 18.90 -4.97
C PRO A 296 -2.77 19.83 -4.52
N ILE A 297 -2.70 20.31 -3.28
CA ILE A 297 -3.50 21.46 -2.82
C ILE A 297 -2.88 22.68 -3.51
N GLN A 298 -3.25 22.91 -4.77
CA GLN A 298 -3.07 24.22 -5.37
C GLN A 298 -4.17 25.11 -4.77
N HIS A 299 -3.77 26.12 -4.01
CA HIS A 299 -4.60 27.30 -3.79
C HIS A 299 -4.83 27.96 -5.16
N GLN A 300 -5.83 27.48 -5.88
CA GLN A 300 -6.25 28.01 -7.17
C GLN A 300 -7.61 28.67 -6.96
N ASP A 301 -7.69 29.94 -7.36
CA ASP A 301 -8.89 30.76 -7.31
C ASP A 301 -10.11 29.99 -7.84
N GLN A 302 -11.20 30.08 -7.08
CA GLN A 302 -12.48 29.44 -7.36
C GLN A 302 -13.07 29.93 -8.70
N ARG A 303 -12.69 29.30 -9.82
CA ARG A 303 -13.49 29.25 -11.04
C ARG A 303 -13.56 27.82 -11.54
N ASN A 304 -14.67 27.20 -11.14
CA ASN A 304 -15.24 25.91 -11.53
C ASN A 304 -14.56 25.21 -12.75
N PRO A 305 -13.56 24.34 -12.54
CA PRO A 305 -13.12 23.43 -13.60
C PRO A 305 -14.17 22.34 -13.77
N ARG A 306 -14.62 22.09 -15.01
CA ARG A 306 -15.46 20.94 -15.34
C ARG A 306 -14.61 19.68 -15.19
N LEU A 307 -14.92 18.86 -14.19
CA LEU A 307 -14.38 17.50 -14.08
C LEU A 307 -15.02 16.64 -15.18
N VAL A 308 -14.21 16.23 -16.16
CA VAL A 308 -14.65 15.29 -17.21
C VAL A 308 -14.20 13.90 -16.82
N PHE A 309 -15.15 13.05 -16.44
CA PHE A 309 -14.91 11.62 -16.21
C PHE A 309 -14.79 10.91 -17.57
N LYS A 310 -13.64 10.30 -17.83
CA LYS A 310 -13.46 9.35 -18.94
C LYS A 310 -13.17 7.95 -18.37
N PRO A 311 -14.20 7.11 -18.18
CA PRO A 311 -13.95 5.69 -17.94
C PRO A 311 -13.27 5.09 -19.17
N SER A 312 -12.34 4.15 -19.00
CA SER A 312 -11.86 3.36 -20.13
C SER A 312 -13.05 2.59 -20.72
N ASN A 313 -13.19 2.62 -22.05
CA ASN A 313 -14.36 2.06 -22.75
C ASN A 313 -14.61 0.57 -22.46
N SER A 314 -13.64 -0.16 -21.88
CA SER A 314 -13.79 -1.56 -21.45
C SER A 314 -14.58 -1.72 -20.14
N ILE A 315 -14.57 -0.74 -19.24
CA ILE A 315 -15.13 -0.87 -17.88
C ILE A 315 -16.66 -0.77 -17.88
N LEU A 316 -17.24 0.19 -18.61
CA LEU A 316 -18.70 0.36 -18.66
C LEU A 316 -19.39 -0.73 -19.48
N GLN A 317 -18.76 -1.24 -20.55
CA GLN A 317 -19.33 -2.35 -21.32
C GLN A 317 -19.40 -3.65 -20.51
N THR A 318 -18.40 -3.92 -19.65
CA THR A 318 -18.38 -5.12 -18.81
C THR A 318 -19.39 -5.04 -17.66
N LEU A 319 -19.56 -3.86 -17.05
CA LEU A 319 -20.48 -3.67 -15.92
C LEU A 319 -21.95 -3.53 -16.34
N TRP A 320 -22.24 -2.95 -17.51
CA TRP A 320 -23.62 -2.83 -18.01
C TRP A 320 -24.07 -4.09 -18.78
N GLY A 321 -23.16 -4.76 -19.49
CA GLY A 321 -23.45 -6.00 -20.23
C GLY A 321 -23.79 -7.19 -19.31
N ALA A 322 -23.08 -7.34 -18.18
CA ALA A 322 -23.31 -8.43 -17.23
C ALA A 322 -24.64 -8.33 -16.46
N SER A 323 -25.28 -7.15 -16.45
CA SER A 323 -26.57 -6.92 -15.79
C SER A 323 -27.76 -7.15 -16.72
N LEU A 324 -27.61 -6.89 -18.03
CA LEU A 324 -28.71 -7.08 -19.00
C LEU A 324 -28.90 -8.55 -19.45
N GLU A 325 -27.83 -9.35 -19.52
CA GLU A 325 -27.93 -10.75 -19.95
C GLU A 325 -28.62 -11.68 -18.93
N ARG A 326 -28.86 -11.23 -17.68
CA ARG A 326 -29.61 -12.01 -16.68
C ARG A 326 -31.11 -11.72 -16.64
N SER A 327 -31.61 -10.72 -17.39
CA SER A 327 -33.04 -10.36 -17.38
C SER A 327 -33.83 -10.88 -18.58
N SER A 328 -33.21 -11.53 -19.57
CA SER A 328 -33.89 -11.94 -20.81
C SER A 328 -34.04 -13.46 -21.02
N ALA A 329 -33.73 -14.30 -20.04
CA ALA A 329 -33.93 -15.75 -20.14
C ALA A 329 -34.84 -16.24 -19.00
N GLY A 330 -36.12 -16.46 -19.31
CA GLY A 330 -37.03 -17.20 -18.43
C GLY A 330 -38.41 -16.57 -18.24
N ARG A 331 -39.22 -16.53 -19.29
CA ARG A 331 -40.69 -16.63 -19.15
C ARG A 331 -41.14 -17.66 -20.16
N ASP A 332 -41.45 -18.85 -19.67
CA ASP A 332 -42.52 -19.70 -20.17
C ASP A 332 -42.97 -20.61 -19.00
N ASP A 333 -44.26 -20.48 -18.70
CA ASP A 333 -45.24 -21.32 -18.00
C ASP A 333 -44.80 -22.49 -17.10
N ILE A 334 -45.34 -22.52 -15.87
CA ILE A 334 -46.09 -23.66 -15.28
C ILE A 334 -46.76 -23.23 -13.96
N GLU A 335 -48.02 -23.63 -13.84
CA GLU A 335 -48.95 -23.38 -12.73
C GLU A 335 -48.58 -24.07 -11.41
N SER A 336 -49.01 -23.41 -10.32
CA SER A 336 -49.59 -23.97 -9.10
C SER A 336 -48.78 -24.97 -8.25
N SER A 337 -48.16 -24.45 -7.20
CA SER A 337 -48.34 -25.00 -5.84
C SER A 337 -47.89 -23.98 -4.78
N LYS A 338 -48.79 -23.65 -3.86
CA LYS A 338 -48.52 -22.83 -2.67
C LYS A 338 -47.48 -23.51 -1.78
N GLY A 339 -46.37 -22.83 -1.56
CA GLY A 339 -45.42 -23.11 -0.48
C GLY A 339 -44.79 -21.79 -0.05
N GLU A 340 -45.19 -21.26 1.10
CA GLU A 340 -44.54 -20.12 1.73
C GLU A 340 -43.10 -20.51 2.07
N VAL A 341 -42.14 -19.94 1.34
CA VAL A 341 -40.73 -19.93 1.71
C VAL A 341 -40.34 -18.47 1.92
N SER A 342 -40.07 -18.14 3.18
CA SER A 342 -39.49 -16.87 3.61
C SER A 342 -38.15 -16.64 2.92
N SER A 343 -38.07 -15.60 2.10
CA SER A 343 -36.80 -15.11 1.54
C SER A 343 -35.97 -14.45 2.66
N PRO A 344 -34.64 -14.67 2.72
CA PRO A 344 -33.79 -13.95 3.66
C PRO A 344 -33.74 -12.47 3.24
N GLY A 345 -34.22 -11.61 4.13
CA GLY A 345 -34.26 -10.16 3.93
C GLY A 345 -32.87 -9.55 3.80
N ASN A 346 -32.80 -8.49 3.00
CA ASN A 346 -31.63 -7.63 2.75
C ASN A 346 -31.20 -6.80 3.99
N GLU A 347 -31.20 -7.39 5.19
CA GLU A 347 -30.88 -6.69 6.45
C GLU A 347 -29.47 -6.09 6.47
N GLY A 348 -28.54 -6.63 5.66
CA GLY A 348 -27.18 -6.11 5.55
C GLY A 348 -27.08 -4.75 4.84
N LEU A 349 -27.91 -4.50 3.82
CA LEU A 349 -27.89 -3.24 3.07
C LEU A 349 -28.58 -2.12 3.85
N ASP A 350 -29.69 -2.44 4.50
CA ASP A 350 -30.46 -1.49 5.31
C ASP A 350 -29.69 -1.05 6.56
N ARG A 351 -28.87 -1.94 7.14
CA ARG A 351 -27.94 -1.57 8.24
C ARG A 351 -26.82 -0.65 7.79
N LEU A 352 -26.29 -0.81 6.56
CA LEU A 352 -25.26 0.08 6.02
C LEU A 352 -25.82 1.48 5.75
N ILE A 353 -27.05 1.56 5.22
CA ILE A 353 -27.77 2.82 4.98
C ILE A 353 -28.15 3.48 6.32
N ALA A 354 -28.60 2.72 7.32
CA ALA A 354 -28.93 3.25 8.65
C ALA A 354 -27.72 3.86 9.38
N VAL A 355 -26.53 3.27 9.25
CA VAL A 355 -25.29 3.81 9.84
C VAL A 355 -24.85 5.10 9.14
N LEU A 356 -25.12 5.24 7.84
CA LEU A 356 -24.77 6.45 7.05
C LEU A 356 -25.79 7.59 7.22
N CYS A 357 -27.05 7.27 7.57
CA CYS A 357 -28.11 8.26 7.76
C CYS A 357 -28.23 8.78 9.20
N TRP A 358 -27.49 8.24 10.17
CA TRP A 358 -27.56 8.67 11.57
C TRP A 358 -26.63 9.86 11.86
N GLY A 359 -26.89 10.97 11.19
CA GLY A 359 -26.12 12.21 11.30
C GLY A 359 -26.99 13.43 10.99
N GLY A 360 -28.14 13.57 11.66
CA GLY A 360 -28.98 14.77 11.53
C GLY A 360 -30.26 14.71 12.36
N GLY A 361 -30.37 15.60 13.35
CA GLY A 361 -31.55 15.85 14.19
C GLY A 361 -31.49 15.11 15.54
N ASP A 362 -31.75 15.70 16.70
CA ASP A 362 -32.35 16.99 17.02
C ASP A 362 -32.02 17.25 18.51
N SER A 363 -31.25 18.29 18.84
CA SER A 363 -31.03 18.69 20.24
C SER A 363 -31.58 20.09 20.44
N GLY A 364 -32.87 20.15 20.79
CA GLY A 364 -33.51 21.36 21.27
C GLY A 364 -32.81 21.87 22.53
N PHE A 365 -32.15 23.02 22.41
CA PHE A 365 -31.74 23.82 23.56
C PHE A 365 -32.91 24.73 23.97
N PRO A 366 -33.24 24.83 25.28
CA PRO A 366 -34.21 25.79 25.75
C PRO A 366 -33.62 27.22 25.69
N PRO A 367 -34.44 28.26 25.52
CA PRO A 367 -33.96 29.63 25.45
C PRO A 367 -33.41 30.09 26.80
N SER A 368 -32.24 30.74 26.78
CA SER A 368 -31.65 31.39 27.94
C SER A 368 -32.46 32.63 28.36
N PRO A 369 -32.60 32.92 29.66
CA PRO A 369 -33.39 34.06 30.13
C PRO A 369 -32.64 35.38 29.94
N SER A 370 -33.33 36.36 29.38
CA SER A 370 -32.91 37.74 29.19
C SER A 370 -32.52 38.41 30.52
N ARG A 371 -31.28 38.90 30.61
CA ARG A 371 -30.85 39.81 31.68
C ARG A 371 -31.54 41.17 31.48
N ARG A 372 -32.41 41.54 32.44
CA ARG A 372 -32.79 42.93 32.71
C ARG A 372 -31.55 43.68 33.21
N ILE A 373 -31.15 44.71 32.49
CA ILE A 373 -30.39 45.82 33.05
C ILE A 373 -31.43 46.75 33.67
N ARG A 374 -31.36 46.94 34.99
CA ARG A 374 -32.00 48.07 35.67
C ARG A 374 -30.96 49.18 35.83
N SER A 375 -31.46 50.39 35.58
CA SER A 375 -30.93 51.74 35.86
C SER A 375 -29.89 51.84 36.95
#